data_AF-A0A7W7WHJ5-F1
#
_entry.id   AF-A0A7W7WHJ5-F1
#
_cell.length_a   1.000
_cell.length_b   1.000
_cell.length_c   1.000
_cell.angle_alpha   90.00
_cell.angle_beta   90.00
_cell.angle_gamma   90.00
#
_symmetry.space_group_name_H-M   'P 1'
#
loop_
_entity.id
_entity.type
_entity.pdbx_description
1 polymer ?
#
loop_
_entity_poly.entity_id
_entity_poly.type
_entity_poly.pdbx_seq_one_letter_code
_entity_poly.pdbx_strand_id
1 'polypeptide(L)'
;MPDRLRALMRTSTASTALVALALLSVFAVVRHFHGFNMVDMLVYRAEGAAVAGGQDLYAMRLPGWDLAATYPPFAAVLFVPGTWFDVSLLRVLVTLGNVALLALLAHLSFRLVGWPRRGHTGPAILLAVGLGVFLEPVYTTFQYGQINLLIACLVLWDLTRSDANRFKGVGIGLAVGIKLTPGVFTVYLLLTGRIRAAGVSVVVFVTTVLLGTAVVPGDSYGFWTEYLWDSRRVGVIELVDNQSLRGMVARLLSTNDPGLFASALSGLVGLLGFAVAALAARSRLRRAEAWAVVTVALTGALVSPISWSHHWVWCVPLLILLCAEAAQEIRVRGRYGRSWRDRRWRVLLAVTLLVFGTHLLWTVPKRAGLGIEPYWQPVSSLYPLVGLAMLGLTAVRLRRSARRVIPVRAVSTESVLAK
;
A
#
# COMPACT_ATOMS: atom_id res chain seq x y z
N MET A 1 2.46 -42.82 0.69
CA MET A 1 3.27 -41.62 1.05
C MET A 1 2.55 -40.27 0.83
N PRO A 2 1.69 -40.08 -0.20
CA PRO A 2 0.93 -38.83 -0.39
C PRO A 2 -0.09 -38.52 0.72
N ASP A 3 -0.71 -39.52 1.33
CA ASP A 3 -1.83 -39.32 2.25
C ASP A 3 -1.43 -38.78 3.63
N ARG A 4 -0.25 -39.18 4.14
CA ARG A 4 0.32 -38.61 5.38
C ARG A 4 0.69 -37.14 5.22
N LEU A 5 1.24 -36.74 4.06
CA LEU A 5 1.52 -35.35 3.74
C LEU A 5 0.24 -34.52 3.64
N ARG A 6 -0.80 -35.03 2.97
CA ARG A 6 -2.12 -34.37 2.91
C ARG A 6 -2.76 -34.24 4.30
N ALA A 7 -2.66 -35.27 5.14
CA ALA A 7 -3.18 -35.24 6.51
C ALA A 7 -2.46 -34.19 7.37
N LEU A 8 -1.12 -34.13 7.33
CA LEU A 8 -0.33 -33.10 8.04
C LEU A 8 -0.63 -31.68 7.56
N MET A 9 -0.85 -31.50 6.26
CA MET A 9 -1.24 -30.20 5.71
C MET A 9 -2.66 -29.80 6.13
N ARG A 10 -3.59 -30.75 6.20
CA ARG A 10 -4.95 -30.52 6.69
C ARG A 10 -4.96 -30.12 8.16
N THR A 11 -4.22 -30.82 9.02
CA THR A 11 -4.13 -30.49 10.45
C THR A 11 -3.49 -29.13 10.67
N SER A 12 -2.39 -28.82 9.96
CA SER A 12 -1.76 -27.49 10.00
C SER A 12 -2.70 -26.37 9.54
N THR A 13 -3.54 -26.63 8.54
CA THR A 13 -4.54 -25.66 8.06
C THR A 13 -5.64 -25.45 9.09
N ALA A 14 -6.17 -26.52 9.69
CA ALA A 14 -7.19 -26.44 10.73
C ALA A 14 -6.69 -25.66 11.96
N SER A 15 -5.48 -25.95 12.45
CA SER A 15 -4.88 -25.21 13.57
C SER A 15 -4.69 -23.73 13.24
N THR A 16 -4.25 -23.41 12.02
CA THR A 16 -4.05 -22.02 11.60
C THR A 16 -5.38 -21.29 11.42
N ALA A 17 -6.43 -21.98 10.95
CA ALA A 17 -7.78 -21.44 10.89
C ALA A 17 -8.30 -21.12 12.29
N LEU A 18 -8.11 -22.00 13.27
CA LEU A 18 -8.51 -21.74 14.66
C LEU A 18 -7.78 -20.52 15.25
N VAL A 19 -6.46 -20.41 15.01
CA VAL A 19 -5.69 -19.22 15.43
C VAL A 19 -6.21 -17.95 14.76
N ALA A 20 -6.44 -17.98 13.45
CA ALA A 20 -6.97 -16.83 12.72
C ALA A 20 -8.37 -16.43 13.21
N LEU A 21 -9.24 -17.41 13.48
CA LEU A 21 -10.57 -17.19 14.05
C LEU A 21 -10.47 -16.58 15.45
N ALA A 22 -9.60 -17.10 16.32
CA ALA A 22 -9.38 -16.53 17.64
C ALA A 22 -8.91 -15.07 17.57
N LEU A 23 -7.97 -14.75 16.67
CA LEU A 23 -7.50 -13.39 16.43
C LEU A 23 -8.59 -12.48 15.89
N LEU A 24 -9.42 -12.95 14.96
CA LEU A 24 -10.56 -12.20 14.44
C LEU A 24 -11.65 -11.97 15.50
N SER A 25 -11.87 -12.94 16.40
CA SER A 25 -12.76 -12.77 17.55
C SER A 25 -12.23 -11.71 18.51
N VAL A 26 -10.93 -11.72 18.83
CA VAL A 26 -10.30 -10.66 19.63
C VAL A 26 -10.45 -9.31 18.93
N PHE A 27 -10.20 -9.25 17.63
CA PHE A 27 -10.38 -8.02 16.85
C PHE A 27 -11.83 -7.52 16.87
N ALA A 28 -12.81 -8.41 16.75
CA ALA A 28 -14.23 -8.06 16.84
C ALA A 28 -14.61 -7.47 18.22
N VAL A 29 -14.06 -8.05 19.29
CA VAL A 29 -14.23 -7.55 20.67
C VAL A 29 -13.58 -6.16 20.81
N VAL A 30 -12.33 -6.00 20.36
CA VAL A 30 -11.62 -4.70 20.38
C VAL A 30 -12.42 -3.65 19.62
N ARG A 31 -12.88 -3.96 18.40
CA ARG A 31 -13.71 -3.08 17.59
C ARG A 31 -14.98 -2.64 18.31
N HIS A 32 -15.65 -3.54 19.01
CA HIS A 32 -16.86 -3.24 19.76
C HIS A 32 -16.59 -2.22 20.88
N PHE A 33 -15.56 -2.47 21.71
CA PHE A 33 -15.24 -1.60 22.84
C PHE A 33 -14.57 -0.28 22.44
N HIS A 34 -13.79 -0.25 21.36
CA HIS A 34 -13.19 0.99 20.85
C HIS A 34 -14.16 1.87 20.05
N GLY A 35 -15.39 1.41 19.77
CA GLY A 35 -16.43 2.21 19.13
C GLY A 35 -16.08 2.67 17.71
N PHE A 36 -15.72 1.74 16.82
CA PHE A 36 -15.35 2.08 15.44
C PHE A 36 -16.47 2.84 14.73
N ASN A 37 -16.25 4.13 14.48
CA ASN A 37 -17.25 5.04 13.95
C ASN A 37 -17.49 4.89 12.44
N MET A 38 -16.55 4.28 11.69
CA MET A 38 -16.62 4.12 10.24
C MET A 38 -16.93 5.43 9.51
N VAL A 39 -16.28 6.52 9.92
CA VAL A 39 -16.53 7.87 9.39
C VAL A 39 -16.37 7.95 7.87
N ASP A 40 -15.34 7.33 7.28
CA ASP A 40 -15.11 7.40 5.83
C ASP A 40 -16.17 6.63 5.05
N MET A 41 -16.65 5.50 5.57
CA MET A 41 -17.83 4.82 5.01
C MET A 41 -19.06 5.73 5.00
N LEU A 42 -19.26 6.54 6.05
CA LEU A 42 -20.36 7.50 6.09
C LEU A 42 -20.18 8.62 5.07
N VAL A 43 -18.95 9.11 4.86
CA VAL A 43 -18.62 10.04 3.77
C VAL A 43 -18.96 9.41 2.42
N TYR A 44 -18.50 8.19 2.14
CA TYR A 44 -18.79 7.50 0.87
C TYR A 44 -20.30 7.33 0.64
N ARG A 45 -21.06 6.96 1.68
CA ARG A 45 -22.52 6.86 1.59
C ARG A 45 -23.18 8.22 1.34
N ALA A 46 -22.65 9.29 1.93
CA ALA A 46 -23.14 10.66 1.71
C ALA A 46 -22.83 11.14 0.28
N GLU A 47 -21.64 10.83 -0.27
CA GLU A 47 -21.29 11.07 -1.67
C GLU A 47 -22.28 10.35 -2.61
N GLY A 48 -22.55 9.06 -2.36
CA GLY A 48 -23.53 8.30 -3.12
C GLY A 48 -24.96 8.86 -3.00
N ALA A 49 -25.34 9.39 -1.84
CA ALA A 49 -26.63 10.04 -1.62
C ALA A 49 -26.74 11.37 -2.37
N ALA A 50 -25.67 12.16 -2.42
CA ALA A 50 -25.63 13.39 -3.18
C ALA A 50 -25.82 13.11 -4.67
N VAL A 51 -25.11 12.14 -5.23
CA VAL A 51 -25.29 11.69 -6.63
C VAL A 51 -26.71 11.20 -6.87
N ALA A 52 -27.24 10.31 -6.02
CA ALA A 52 -28.58 9.76 -6.19
C ALA A 52 -29.70 10.81 -6.07
N GLY A 53 -29.48 11.83 -5.24
CA GLY A 53 -30.43 12.93 -5.02
C GLY A 53 -30.25 14.13 -5.95
N GLY A 54 -29.26 14.11 -6.86
CA GLY A 54 -28.94 15.24 -7.73
C GLY A 54 -28.46 16.49 -6.97
N GLN A 55 -27.83 16.30 -5.80
CA GLN A 55 -27.24 17.37 -5.00
C GLN A 55 -25.79 17.62 -5.44
N ASP A 56 -25.28 18.83 -5.16
CA ASP A 56 -23.87 19.17 -5.40
C ASP A 56 -22.95 18.27 -4.55
N LEU A 57 -22.20 17.42 -5.26
CA LEU A 57 -21.31 16.42 -4.66
C LEU A 57 -20.18 17.08 -3.86
N TYR A 58 -19.68 18.22 -4.31
CA TYR A 58 -18.51 18.85 -3.71
C TYR A 58 -18.86 19.95 -2.71
N ALA A 59 -20.13 20.36 -2.61
CA ALA A 59 -20.65 21.18 -1.52
C ALA A 59 -21.02 20.34 -0.27
N MET A 60 -21.20 19.02 -0.41
CA MET A 60 -21.64 18.18 0.72
C MET A 60 -20.63 18.15 1.88
N ARG A 61 -21.16 18.15 3.11
CA ARG A 61 -20.40 18.01 4.35
C ARG A 61 -21.02 16.94 5.23
N LEU A 62 -20.20 16.02 5.74
CA LEU A 62 -20.69 15.00 6.67
C LEU A 62 -21.06 15.65 8.01
N PRO A 63 -22.32 15.55 8.46
CA PRO A 63 -22.76 16.16 9.72
C PRO A 63 -21.94 15.66 10.92
N GLY A 64 -21.51 16.59 11.78
CA GLY A 64 -20.72 16.31 12.98
C GLY A 64 -19.22 16.14 12.77
N TRP A 65 -18.75 16.03 11.52
CA TRP A 65 -17.32 15.85 11.19
C TRP A 65 -16.77 16.93 10.23
N ASP A 66 -17.64 17.62 9.50
CA ASP A 66 -17.30 18.64 8.48
C ASP A 66 -16.39 18.11 7.35
N LEU A 67 -16.46 16.80 7.06
CA LEU A 67 -15.69 16.15 6.00
C LEU A 67 -16.38 16.32 4.64
N ALA A 68 -15.59 16.64 3.62
CA ALA A 68 -16.03 16.83 2.24
C ALA A 68 -15.68 15.63 1.35
N ALA A 69 -16.33 15.55 0.19
CA ALA A 69 -15.96 14.64 -0.88
C ALA A 69 -14.55 14.98 -1.43
N THR A 70 -13.71 13.96 -1.60
CA THR A 70 -12.32 14.13 -2.07
C THR A 70 -11.95 13.25 -3.27
N TYR A 71 -12.82 12.30 -3.62
CA TYR A 71 -12.53 11.36 -4.71
C TYR A 71 -13.10 11.85 -6.05
N PRO A 72 -12.63 11.29 -7.18
CA PRO A 72 -13.20 11.60 -8.48
C PRO A 72 -14.69 11.27 -8.54
N PRO A 73 -15.49 11.94 -9.38
CA PRO A 73 -16.94 11.76 -9.44
C PRO A 73 -17.37 10.31 -9.71
N PHE A 74 -16.56 9.55 -10.47
CA PHE A 74 -16.78 8.13 -10.70
C PHE A 74 -16.86 7.31 -9.39
N ALA A 75 -16.08 7.66 -8.37
CA ALA A 75 -16.13 6.97 -7.08
C ALA A 75 -17.48 7.19 -6.38
N ALA A 76 -17.99 8.42 -6.38
CA ALA A 76 -19.29 8.76 -5.80
C ALA A 76 -20.43 7.98 -6.47
N VAL A 77 -20.38 7.81 -7.80
CA VAL A 77 -21.33 6.97 -8.54
C VAL A 77 -21.27 5.51 -8.06
N LEU A 78 -20.07 4.97 -7.82
CA LEU A 78 -19.91 3.61 -7.26
C LEU A 78 -20.39 3.48 -5.81
N PHE A 79 -20.53 4.59 -5.09
CA PHE A 79 -21.03 4.59 -3.71
C PHE A 79 -22.55 4.70 -3.60
N VAL A 80 -23.27 5.00 -4.70
CA VAL A 80 -24.74 5.05 -4.75
C VAL A 80 -25.40 3.79 -4.16
N PRO A 81 -24.96 2.55 -4.46
CA PRO A 81 -25.57 1.35 -3.86
C PRO A 81 -25.48 1.30 -2.33
N GLY A 82 -24.51 1.99 -1.72
CA GLY A 82 -24.39 2.09 -0.26
C GLY A 82 -25.56 2.83 0.40
N THR A 83 -26.33 3.61 -0.37
CA THR A 83 -27.52 4.32 0.12
C THR A 83 -28.72 3.40 0.34
N TRP A 84 -28.76 2.24 -0.33
CA TRP A 84 -29.87 1.27 -0.27
C TRP A 84 -29.91 0.49 1.05
N PHE A 85 -28.83 0.54 1.82
CA PHE A 85 -28.72 -0.12 3.11
C PHE A 85 -28.80 0.90 4.23
N ASP A 86 -29.38 0.49 5.36
CA ASP A 86 -29.22 1.22 6.60
C ASP A 86 -27.75 1.17 7.04
N VAL A 87 -27.36 2.13 7.88
CA VAL A 87 -25.97 2.29 8.33
C VAL A 87 -25.47 1.06 9.09
N SER A 88 -26.32 0.37 9.86
CA SER A 88 -25.91 -0.78 10.66
C SER A 88 -25.55 -1.96 9.77
N LEU A 89 -26.40 -2.27 8.79
CA LEU A 89 -26.10 -3.31 7.79
C LEU A 89 -24.87 -2.95 6.97
N LEU A 90 -24.74 -1.69 6.52
CA LEU A 90 -23.58 -1.26 5.75
C LEU A 90 -22.26 -1.43 6.52
N ARG A 91 -22.23 -1.14 7.83
CA ARG A 91 -21.07 -1.40 8.70
C ARG A 91 -20.66 -2.87 8.70
N VAL A 92 -21.63 -3.79 8.73
CA VAL A 92 -21.37 -5.24 8.68
C VAL A 92 -20.79 -5.61 7.31
N LEU A 93 -21.43 -5.17 6.22
CA LEU A 93 -20.98 -5.46 4.85
C LEU A 93 -19.57 -4.94 4.59
N VAL A 94 -19.26 -3.70 4.99
CA VAL A 94 -17.93 -3.10 4.84
C VAL A 94 -16.88 -3.83 5.69
N THR A 95 -17.25 -4.29 6.89
CA THR A 95 -16.35 -5.12 7.71
C THR A 95 -16.01 -6.43 7.02
N LEU A 96 -17.04 -7.19 6.60
CA LEU A 96 -16.85 -8.48 5.92
C LEU A 96 -16.10 -8.32 4.60
N GLY A 97 -16.43 -7.27 3.84
CA GLY A 97 -15.73 -6.89 2.62
C GLY A 97 -14.26 -6.62 2.84
N ASN A 98 -13.90 -5.83 3.87
CA ASN A 98 -12.51 -5.55 4.20
C ASN A 98 -11.75 -6.78 4.72
N VAL A 99 -12.39 -7.72 5.42
CA VAL A 99 -11.77 -9.01 5.77
C VAL A 99 -11.46 -9.82 4.51
N ALA A 100 -12.41 -9.91 3.57
CA ALA A 100 -12.22 -10.60 2.30
C ALA A 100 -11.13 -9.95 1.44
N LEU A 101 -11.10 -8.61 1.37
CA LEU A 101 -10.09 -7.84 0.67
C LEU A 101 -8.71 -7.98 1.31
N LEU A 102 -8.60 -8.06 2.64
CA LEU A 102 -7.34 -8.36 3.31
C LEU A 102 -6.83 -9.76 2.94
N ALA A 103 -7.71 -10.75 2.89
CA ALA A 103 -7.36 -12.10 2.45
C ALA A 103 -6.89 -12.13 0.98
N LEU A 104 -7.59 -11.39 0.10
CA LEU A 104 -7.20 -11.24 -1.30
C LEU A 104 -5.86 -10.50 -1.45
N LEU A 105 -5.64 -9.43 -0.68
CA LEU A 105 -4.38 -8.68 -0.67
C LEU A 105 -3.22 -9.57 -0.22
N ALA A 106 -3.41 -10.37 0.83
CA ALA A 106 -2.43 -11.35 1.28
C ALA A 106 -2.14 -12.40 0.20
N HIS A 107 -3.18 -12.95 -0.43
CA HIS A 107 -3.05 -13.90 -1.54
C HIS A 107 -2.24 -13.32 -2.71
N LEU A 108 -2.59 -12.13 -3.18
CA LEU A 108 -1.92 -11.44 -4.28
C LEU A 108 -0.47 -11.06 -3.90
N SER A 109 -0.22 -10.69 -2.64
CA SER A 109 1.13 -10.42 -2.13
C SER A 109 2.00 -11.69 -2.13
N PHE A 110 1.47 -12.83 -1.67
CA PHE A 110 2.18 -14.11 -1.75
C PHE A 110 2.46 -14.53 -3.20
N ARG A 111 1.51 -14.28 -4.11
CA ARG A 111 1.67 -14.53 -5.54
C ARG A 111 2.76 -13.64 -6.15
N LEU A 112 2.77 -12.34 -5.84
CA LEU A 112 3.78 -11.37 -6.27
C LEU A 112 5.18 -11.78 -5.82
N VAL A 113 5.30 -12.24 -4.58
CA VAL A 113 6.58 -12.65 -3.97
C VAL A 113 7.02 -14.06 -4.41
N GLY A 114 6.09 -14.87 -4.95
CA GLY A 114 6.34 -16.27 -5.30
C GLY A 114 6.64 -17.15 -4.09
N TRP A 115 6.05 -16.84 -2.93
CA TRP A 115 6.24 -17.55 -1.66
C TRP A 115 4.98 -17.40 -0.79
N PRO A 116 4.58 -18.41 0.01
CA PRO A 116 5.23 -19.70 0.24
C PRO A 116 4.97 -20.71 -0.90
N ARG A 117 5.49 -21.94 -0.77
CA ARG A 117 5.22 -23.02 -1.76
C ARG A 117 3.72 -23.33 -1.78
N ARG A 118 3.19 -23.77 -2.94
CA ARG A 118 1.75 -23.97 -3.23
C ARG A 118 0.93 -24.68 -2.14
N GLY A 119 1.55 -25.55 -1.33
CA GLY A 119 0.88 -26.24 -0.23
C GLY A 119 0.66 -25.44 1.07
N HIS A 120 1.36 -24.33 1.27
CA HIS A 120 1.28 -23.54 2.51
C HIS A 120 0.58 -22.19 2.32
N THR A 121 0.07 -21.91 1.12
CA THR A 121 -0.54 -20.60 0.80
C THR A 121 -1.84 -20.38 1.58
N GLY A 122 -2.69 -21.39 1.72
CA GLY A 122 -3.94 -21.29 2.49
C GLY A 122 -3.71 -20.90 3.97
N PRO A 123 -2.94 -21.69 4.74
CA PRO A 123 -2.56 -21.34 6.10
C PRO A 123 -1.88 -19.97 6.21
N ALA A 124 -0.98 -19.64 5.27
CA ALA A 124 -0.30 -18.35 5.28
C ALA A 124 -1.27 -17.17 5.07
N ILE A 125 -2.30 -17.32 4.23
CA ILE A 125 -3.35 -16.31 4.07
C ILE A 125 -4.15 -16.16 5.36
N LEU A 126 -4.59 -17.25 5.97
CA LEU A 126 -5.35 -17.22 7.23
C LEU A 126 -4.57 -16.50 8.34
N LEU A 127 -3.27 -16.82 8.49
CA LEU A 127 -2.41 -16.15 9.45
C LEU A 127 -2.19 -14.68 9.11
N ALA A 128 -2.00 -14.35 7.82
CA ALA A 128 -1.85 -12.96 7.38
C ALA A 128 -3.12 -12.14 7.63
N VAL A 129 -4.31 -12.73 7.52
CA VAL A 129 -5.59 -12.08 7.87
C VAL A 129 -5.67 -11.87 9.38
N GLY A 130 -5.50 -12.93 10.17
CA GLY A 130 -5.63 -12.86 11.63
C GLY A 130 -4.65 -11.90 12.29
N LEU A 131 -3.39 -11.84 11.80
CA LEU A 131 -2.41 -10.87 12.30
C LEU A 131 -2.56 -9.49 11.62
N GLY A 132 -2.97 -9.48 10.35
CA GLY A 132 -3.02 -8.26 9.54
C GLY A 132 -4.03 -7.25 10.03
N VAL A 133 -5.15 -7.68 10.62
CA VAL A 133 -6.16 -6.77 11.20
C VAL A 133 -5.63 -5.91 12.35
N PHE A 134 -4.50 -6.28 12.97
CA PHE A 134 -3.86 -5.52 14.04
C PHE A 134 -2.75 -4.58 13.55
N LEU A 135 -2.34 -4.66 12.28
CA LEU A 135 -1.42 -3.70 11.69
C LEU A 135 -2.14 -2.36 11.59
N GLU A 136 -1.56 -1.30 12.14
CA GLU A 136 -2.17 0.03 12.25
C GLU A 136 -2.81 0.52 10.94
N PRO A 137 -2.17 0.45 9.75
CA PRO A 137 -2.82 0.95 8.53
C PRO A 137 -4.09 0.17 8.17
N VAL A 138 -4.10 -1.13 8.46
CA VAL A 138 -5.23 -2.03 8.22
C VAL A 138 -6.28 -1.82 9.32
N TYR A 139 -5.87 -1.73 10.58
CA TYR A 139 -6.74 -1.44 11.71
C TYR A 139 -7.50 -0.13 11.50
N THR A 140 -6.80 0.95 11.15
CA THR A 140 -7.39 2.26 10.85
C THR A 140 -8.28 2.20 9.60
N THR A 141 -7.95 1.33 8.63
CA THR A 141 -8.87 1.05 7.50
C THR A 141 -10.20 0.48 7.98
N PHE A 142 -10.19 -0.47 8.92
CA PHE A 142 -11.43 -0.99 9.53
C PHE A 142 -12.13 0.04 10.43
N GLN A 143 -11.35 0.86 11.14
CA GLN A 143 -11.87 1.89 12.04
C GLN A 143 -12.70 2.92 11.30
N TYR A 144 -12.24 3.36 10.13
CA TYR A 144 -12.94 4.35 9.32
C TYR A 144 -13.79 3.76 8.20
N GLY A 145 -13.68 2.46 7.90
CA GLY A 145 -14.43 1.83 6.81
C GLY A 145 -13.90 2.17 5.42
N GLN A 146 -12.58 2.31 5.31
CA GLN A 146 -11.85 2.75 4.12
C GLN A 146 -11.80 1.69 3.01
N ILE A 147 -11.61 2.16 1.77
CA ILE A 147 -11.52 1.32 0.57
C ILE A 147 -10.07 1.00 0.13
N ASN A 148 -9.05 1.37 0.90
CA ASN A 148 -7.66 1.22 0.45
C ASN A 148 -7.23 -0.24 0.18
N LEU A 149 -7.84 -1.22 0.86
CA LEU A 149 -7.60 -2.63 0.57
C LEU A 149 -8.12 -3.01 -0.83
N LEU A 150 -9.28 -2.47 -1.25
CA LEU A 150 -9.81 -2.65 -2.61
C LEU A 150 -8.84 -2.07 -3.64
N ILE A 151 -8.39 -0.83 -3.41
CA ILE A 151 -7.43 -0.15 -4.28
C ILE A 151 -6.13 -0.94 -4.43
N ALA A 152 -5.54 -1.42 -3.33
CA ALA A 152 -4.34 -2.24 -3.35
C ALA A 152 -4.57 -3.59 -4.06
N CYS A 153 -5.73 -4.23 -3.86
CA CYS A 153 -6.10 -5.47 -4.53
C CYS A 153 -6.21 -5.30 -6.05
N LEU A 154 -6.87 -4.24 -6.53
CA LEU A 154 -6.99 -3.95 -7.96
C LEU A 154 -5.62 -3.81 -8.63
N VAL A 155 -4.71 -3.06 -7.99
CA VAL A 155 -3.34 -2.88 -8.48
C VAL A 155 -2.56 -4.20 -8.49
N LEU A 156 -2.54 -4.95 -7.38
CA LEU A 156 -1.79 -6.21 -7.31
C LEU A 156 -2.40 -7.31 -8.19
N TRP A 157 -3.72 -7.32 -8.37
CA TRP A 157 -4.38 -8.23 -9.29
C TRP A 157 -3.84 -8.04 -10.70
N ASP A 158 -3.66 -6.79 -11.13
CA ASP A 158 -3.07 -6.46 -12.42
C ASP A 158 -1.59 -6.84 -12.50
N LEU A 159 -0.79 -6.44 -11.51
CA LEU A 159 0.66 -6.62 -11.52
C LEU A 159 1.08 -8.10 -11.42
N THR A 160 0.25 -8.94 -10.82
CA THR A 160 0.49 -10.39 -10.73
C THR A 160 0.06 -11.17 -11.98
N ARG A 161 -0.60 -10.54 -12.96
CA ARG A 161 -0.93 -11.16 -14.26
C ARG A 161 0.28 -11.13 -15.20
N SER A 162 0.30 -12.09 -16.13
CA SER A 162 1.29 -12.14 -17.21
C SER A 162 1.27 -10.84 -18.05
N ASP A 163 2.44 -10.39 -18.47
CA ASP A 163 2.60 -9.21 -19.35
C ASP A 163 1.99 -9.45 -20.74
N ALA A 164 1.80 -10.71 -21.15
CA ALA A 164 1.07 -11.07 -22.37
C ALA A 164 -0.45 -10.89 -22.27
N ASN A 165 -1.00 -10.70 -21.07
CA ASN A 165 -2.45 -10.62 -20.88
C ASN A 165 -3.01 -9.28 -21.38
N ARG A 166 -3.84 -9.30 -22.43
CA ARG A 166 -4.45 -8.10 -23.05
C ARG A 166 -5.20 -7.18 -22.07
N PHE A 167 -5.69 -7.72 -20.95
CA PHE A 167 -6.42 -6.96 -19.93
C PHE A 167 -5.54 -6.46 -18.77
N LYS A 168 -4.22 -6.73 -18.79
CA LYS A 168 -3.30 -6.11 -17.81
C LYS A 168 -3.34 -4.59 -17.99
N GLY A 169 -3.63 -3.87 -16.91
CA GLY A 169 -3.84 -2.43 -16.88
C GLY A 169 -5.26 -2.05 -16.43
N VAL A 170 -6.24 -2.94 -16.57
CA VAL A 170 -7.65 -2.64 -16.19
C VAL A 170 -7.79 -2.38 -14.70
N GLY A 171 -7.18 -3.21 -13.86
CA GLY A 171 -7.25 -3.05 -12.41
C GLY A 171 -6.61 -1.75 -11.94
N ILE A 172 -5.44 -1.38 -12.48
CA ILE A 172 -4.78 -0.12 -12.18
C ILE A 172 -5.63 1.06 -12.67
N GLY A 173 -6.14 1.02 -13.90
CA GLY A 173 -6.99 2.09 -14.44
C GLY A 173 -8.25 2.34 -13.61
N LEU A 174 -8.94 1.26 -13.19
CA LEU A 174 -10.08 1.35 -12.28
C LEU A 174 -9.68 1.92 -10.91
N ALA A 175 -8.54 1.47 -10.36
CA ALA A 175 -8.04 1.99 -9.10
C ALA A 175 -7.78 3.50 -9.18
N VAL A 176 -7.18 3.99 -10.28
CA VAL A 176 -6.95 5.42 -10.54
C VAL A 176 -8.27 6.19 -10.65
N GLY A 177 -9.26 5.62 -11.35
CA GLY A 177 -10.59 6.22 -11.49
C GLY A 177 -11.33 6.38 -10.16
N ILE A 178 -11.12 5.46 -9.22
CA ILE A 178 -11.70 5.54 -7.87
C ILE A 178 -10.89 6.47 -6.96
N LYS A 179 -9.55 6.42 -7.06
CA LYS A 179 -8.63 7.21 -6.25
C LYS A 179 -7.38 7.48 -7.07
N LEU A 180 -7.01 8.74 -7.28
CA LEU A 180 -5.96 9.10 -8.24
C LEU A 180 -4.55 8.56 -7.89
N THR A 181 -4.28 8.31 -6.60
CA THR A 181 -2.94 7.97 -6.10
C THR A 181 -2.32 6.70 -6.72
N PRO A 182 -3.07 5.62 -7.00
CA PRO A 182 -2.64 4.50 -7.85
C PRO A 182 -2.00 4.84 -9.21
N GLY A 183 -2.12 6.07 -9.71
CA GLY A 183 -1.56 6.48 -11.01
C GLY A 183 -0.05 6.26 -11.11
N VAL A 184 0.64 6.25 -9.97
CA VAL A 184 2.07 5.89 -9.86
C VAL A 184 2.39 4.50 -10.42
N PHE A 185 1.43 3.56 -10.41
CA PHE A 185 1.62 2.24 -11.00
C PHE A 185 1.46 2.24 -12.52
N THR A 186 0.66 3.14 -13.08
CA THR A 186 0.64 3.39 -14.54
C THR A 186 1.99 3.92 -15.00
N VAL A 187 2.59 4.86 -14.25
CA VAL A 187 3.95 5.36 -14.50
C VAL A 187 4.97 4.22 -14.40
N TYR A 188 4.87 3.37 -13.37
CA TYR A 188 5.73 2.19 -13.25
C TYR A 188 5.64 1.24 -14.46
N LEU A 189 4.44 1.00 -15.00
CA LEU A 189 4.27 0.20 -16.21
C LEU A 189 5.00 0.83 -17.41
N LEU A 190 4.90 2.16 -17.59
CA LEU A 190 5.64 2.88 -18.63
C LEU A 190 7.15 2.76 -18.44
N LEU A 191 7.64 3.04 -17.23
CA LEU A 191 9.07 2.98 -16.89
C LEU A 191 9.66 1.58 -17.01
N THR A 192 8.84 0.53 -16.92
CA THR A 192 9.28 -0.87 -17.10
C THR A 192 9.09 -1.39 -18.53
N GLY A 193 8.66 -0.54 -19.46
CA GLY A 193 8.48 -0.92 -20.87
C GLY A 193 7.17 -1.68 -21.15
N ARG A 194 6.26 -1.77 -20.18
CA ARG A 194 4.95 -2.41 -20.32
C ARG A 194 3.92 -1.45 -20.94
N ILE A 195 4.27 -0.86 -22.09
CA ILE A 195 3.54 0.24 -22.73
C ILE A 195 2.08 -0.11 -23.01
N ARG A 196 1.80 -1.31 -23.52
CA ARG A 196 0.42 -1.77 -23.76
C ARG A 196 -0.41 -1.75 -22.47
N ALA A 197 0.14 -2.26 -21.37
CA ALA A 197 -0.59 -2.31 -20.11
C ALA A 197 -0.82 -0.91 -19.52
N ALA A 198 0.17 -0.01 -19.67
CA ALA A 198 0.00 1.39 -19.31
C ALA A 198 -1.10 2.06 -20.15
N GLY A 199 -1.12 1.82 -21.47
CA GLY A 199 -2.17 2.30 -22.37
C GLY A 199 -3.55 1.80 -21.97
N VAL A 200 -3.69 0.51 -21.64
CA VAL A 200 -4.95 -0.06 -21.12
C VAL A 200 -5.37 0.63 -19.83
N SER A 201 -4.44 0.87 -18.90
CA SER A 201 -4.72 1.60 -17.65
C SER A 201 -5.23 3.01 -17.91
N VAL A 202 -4.60 3.75 -18.83
CA VAL A 202 -5.03 5.11 -19.22
C VAL A 202 -6.43 5.07 -19.87
N VAL A 203 -6.68 4.15 -20.80
CA VAL A 203 -7.99 4.03 -21.47
C VAL A 203 -9.10 3.71 -20.46
N VAL A 204 -8.85 2.79 -19.52
CA VAL A 204 -9.82 2.47 -18.48
C VAL A 204 -10.05 3.66 -17.55
N PHE A 205 -8.98 4.35 -17.12
CA PHE A 205 -9.10 5.58 -16.34
C PHE A 205 -9.94 6.64 -17.08
N VAL A 206 -9.62 6.95 -18.33
CA VAL A 206 -10.42 7.90 -19.14
C VAL A 206 -11.87 7.45 -19.24
N THR A 207 -12.13 6.15 -19.41
CA THR A 207 -13.49 5.60 -19.41
C THR A 207 -14.21 5.89 -18.10
N THR A 208 -13.55 5.72 -16.94
CA THR A 208 -14.15 6.07 -15.64
C THR A 208 -14.46 7.57 -15.53
N VAL A 209 -13.59 8.44 -16.06
CA VAL A 209 -13.83 9.89 -16.10
C VAL A 209 -15.05 10.23 -16.95
N LEU A 210 -15.16 9.63 -18.14
CA LEU A 210 -16.29 9.82 -19.03
C LEU A 210 -17.60 9.34 -18.41
N LEU A 211 -17.59 8.19 -17.72
CA LEU A 211 -18.75 7.68 -16.98
C LEU A 211 -19.16 8.62 -15.85
N GLY A 212 -18.20 9.12 -15.06
CA GLY A 212 -18.49 10.13 -14.03
C GLY A 212 -19.10 11.40 -14.61
N THR A 213 -18.54 11.89 -15.73
CA THR A 213 -19.01 13.10 -16.43
C THR A 213 -20.41 12.91 -17.00
N ALA A 214 -20.73 11.72 -17.50
CA ALA A 214 -22.06 11.41 -18.02
C ALA A 214 -23.15 11.40 -16.94
N VAL A 215 -22.80 11.05 -15.69
CA VAL A 215 -23.76 10.97 -14.57
C VAL A 215 -23.85 12.30 -13.81
N VAL A 216 -22.71 12.95 -13.55
CA VAL A 216 -22.61 14.21 -12.79
C VAL A 216 -21.71 15.21 -13.52
N PRO A 217 -22.17 15.84 -14.62
CA PRO A 217 -21.33 16.66 -15.50
C PRO A 217 -20.79 17.93 -14.83
N GLY A 218 -21.63 18.64 -14.05
CA GLY A 218 -21.24 19.87 -13.34
C GLY A 218 -20.17 19.61 -12.29
N ASP A 219 -20.41 18.63 -11.42
CA ASP A 219 -19.44 18.20 -10.41
C ASP A 219 -18.14 17.70 -11.06
N SER A 220 -18.25 16.98 -12.18
CA SER A 220 -17.07 16.51 -12.91
C SER A 220 -16.23 17.66 -13.46
N TYR A 221 -16.86 18.68 -14.03
CA TYR A 221 -16.15 19.88 -14.46
C TYR A 221 -15.40 20.53 -13.28
N GLY A 222 -16.11 20.82 -12.19
CA GLY A 222 -15.52 21.43 -10.99
C GLY A 222 -14.39 20.60 -10.38
N PHE A 223 -14.51 19.27 -10.37
CA PHE A 223 -13.46 18.38 -9.88
C PHE A 223 -12.15 18.55 -10.64
N TRP A 224 -12.20 18.47 -11.98
CA TRP A 224 -10.98 18.50 -12.80
C TRP A 224 -10.38 19.90 -12.93
N THR A 225 -11.18 20.96 -12.84
CA THR A 225 -10.71 22.35 -13.01
C THR A 225 -10.34 23.05 -11.72
N GLU A 226 -11.00 22.73 -10.59
CA GLU A 226 -10.86 23.49 -9.35
C GLU A 226 -10.50 22.58 -8.17
N TYR A 227 -11.37 21.62 -7.83
CA TYR A 227 -11.31 20.93 -6.55
C TYR A 227 -10.13 20.01 -6.39
N LEU A 228 -9.67 19.39 -7.47
CA LEU A 228 -8.44 18.58 -7.49
C LEU A 228 -7.20 19.40 -7.08
N TRP A 229 -7.21 20.70 -7.36
CA TRP A 229 -6.07 21.60 -7.16
C TRP A 229 -6.10 22.30 -5.80
N ASP A 230 -7.25 22.29 -5.11
CA ASP A 230 -7.37 22.84 -3.75
C ASP A 230 -7.07 21.79 -2.68
N SER A 231 -5.77 21.64 -2.36
CA SER A 231 -5.31 20.70 -1.34
C SER A 231 -5.84 20.98 0.07
N ARG A 232 -6.33 22.19 0.35
CA ARG A 232 -6.91 22.57 1.67
C ARG A 232 -8.22 21.84 1.94
N ARG A 233 -8.87 21.32 0.91
CA ARG A 233 -10.12 20.54 1.04
C ARG A 233 -9.91 19.13 1.57
N VAL A 234 -8.72 18.57 1.37
CA VAL A 234 -8.44 17.15 1.65
C VAL A 234 -8.16 16.92 3.14
N GLY A 235 -7.55 17.91 3.81
CA GLY A 235 -7.30 17.86 5.24
C GLY A 235 -6.10 18.70 5.67
N VAL A 236 -5.81 18.65 6.97
CA VAL A 236 -4.70 19.36 7.60
C VAL A 236 -3.40 18.57 7.41
N ILE A 237 -2.35 19.23 6.91
CA ILE A 237 -1.13 18.57 6.41
C ILE A 237 -0.25 18.10 7.57
N GLU A 238 -0.15 18.85 8.66
CA GLU A 238 0.72 18.55 9.79
C GLU A 238 0.21 17.42 10.69
N LEU A 239 -1.06 16.99 10.55
CA LEU A 239 -1.64 15.93 11.39
C LEU A 239 -0.70 14.72 11.47
N VAL A 240 -0.56 14.14 12.66
CA VAL A 240 0.29 12.96 12.85
C VAL A 240 -0.18 11.77 12.00
N ASP A 241 -1.47 11.72 11.66
CA ASP A 241 -2.01 10.74 10.72
C ASP A 241 -1.41 10.89 9.30
N ASN A 242 -1.03 12.11 8.88
CA ASN A 242 -0.40 12.35 7.59
C ASN A 242 1.06 11.87 7.59
N GLN A 243 1.25 10.66 7.09
CA GLN A 243 2.49 9.95 6.90
C GLN A 243 3.08 10.15 5.48
N SER A 244 2.95 11.34 4.90
CA SER A 244 3.68 11.76 3.70
C SER A 244 4.99 12.50 4.05
N LEU A 245 5.87 12.72 3.07
CA LEU A 245 7.05 13.58 3.24
C LEU A 245 6.65 15.04 3.49
N ARG A 246 5.59 15.53 2.83
CA ARG A 246 5.05 16.87 3.13
C ARG A 246 4.59 16.96 4.57
N GLY A 247 3.83 15.98 5.07
CA GLY A 247 3.39 15.93 6.47
C GLY A 247 4.56 15.89 7.47
N MET A 248 5.60 15.10 7.16
CA MET A 248 6.82 15.05 7.98
C MET A 248 7.50 16.43 8.05
N VAL A 249 7.67 17.11 6.92
CA VAL A 249 8.29 18.44 6.90
C VAL A 249 7.40 19.50 7.56
N ALA A 250 6.09 19.44 7.35
CA ALA A 250 5.09 20.30 7.99
C ALA A 250 5.20 20.25 9.52
N ARG A 251 5.27 19.04 10.11
CA ARG A 251 5.48 18.85 11.56
C ARG A 251 6.84 19.34 12.04
N LEU A 252 7.91 19.12 11.27
CA LEU A 252 9.25 19.59 11.62
C LEU A 252 9.33 21.12 11.68
N LEU A 253 8.63 21.79 10.77
CA LEU A 253 8.58 23.25 10.66
C LEU A 253 7.43 23.88 11.46
N SER A 254 6.57 23.07 12.11
CA SER A 254 5.35 23.50 12.79
C SER A 254 4.48 24.42 11.92
N THR A 255 4.22 24.02 10.68
CA THR A 255 3.40 24.75 9.69
C THR A 255 2.47 23.81 8.94
N ASN A 256 1.29 24.28 8.55
CA ASN A 256 0.38 23.55 7.67
C ASN A 256 0.78 23.69 6.18
N ASP A 257 1.55 24.73 5.81
CA ASP A 257 2.10 24.86 4.47
C ASP A 257 3.63 24.81 4.49
N PRO A 258 4.24 23.63 4.31
CA PRO A 258 5.69 23.47 4.24
C PRO A 258 6.30 23.97 2.91
N GLY A 259 5.50 24.58 2.03
CA GLY A 259 5.96 25.33 0.87
C GLY A 259 6.70 24.53 -0.20
N LEU A 260 7.46 25.25 -1.04
CA LEU A 260 8.16 24.70 -2.20
C LEU A 260 9.25 23.68 -1.81
N PHE A 261 9.92 23.87 -0.67
CA PHE A 261 10.98 22.97 -0.20
C PHE A 261 10.46 21.54 -0.04
N ALA A 262 9.33 21.36 0.67
CA ALA A 262 8.75 20.04 0.86
C ALA A 262 8.24 19.41 -0.45
N SER A 263 7.71 20.24 -1.35
CA SER A 263 7.29 19.79 -2.68
C SER A 263 8.48 19.35 -3.54
N ALA A 264 9.58 20.10 -3.54
CA ALA A 264 10.81 19.76 -4.24
C ALA A 264 11.47 18.49 -3.68
N LEU A 265 11.50 18.34 -2.34
CA LEU A 265 11.97 17.12 -1.69
C LEU A 265 11.12 15.90 -2.08
N SER A 266 9.79 16.05 -2.07
CA SER A 266 8.86 15.00 -2.51
C SER A 266 9.08 14.64 -3.98
N GLY A 267 9.27 15.64 -4.85
CA GLY A 267 9.61 15.42 -6.26
C GLY A 267 10.92 14.67 -6.45
N LEU A 268 11.98 15.05 -5.74
CA LEU A 268 13.28 14.37 -5.78
C LEU A 268 13.17 12.91 -5.30
N VAL A 269 12.51 12.68 -4.16
CA VAL A 269 12.30 11.31 -3.65
C VAL A 269 11.43 10.50 -4.61
N GLY A 270 10.44 11.12 -5.25
CA GLY A 270 9.60 10.52 -6.27
C GLY A 270 10.43 10.03 -7.45
N LEU A 271 11.23 10.92 -8.04
CA LEU A 271 12.12 10.60 -9.17
C LEU A 271 13.09 9.47 -8.82
N LEU A 272 13.76 9.56 -7.66
CA LEU A 272 14.70 8.53 -7.20
C LEU A 272 13.99 7.20 -6.90
N GLY A 273 12.83 7.24 -6.26
CA GLY A 273 12.04 6.06 -5.92
C GLY A 273 11.55 5.32 -7.18
N PHE A 274 11.03 6.04 -8.17
CA PHE A 274 10.63 5.47 -9.45
C PHE A 274 11.82 4.93 -10.26
N ALA A 275 12.95 5.63 -10.26
CA ALA A 275 14.18 5.14 -10.87
C ALA A 275 14.66 3.83 -10.21
N VAL A 276 14.70 3.78 -8.88
CA VAL A 276 15.07 2.57 -8.11
C VAL A 276 14.10 1.43 -8.39
N ALA A 277 12.80 1.69 -8.46
CA ALA A 277 11.80 0.68 -8.79
C ALA A 277 11.96 0.13 -10.22
N ALA A 278 12.16 1.00 -11.21
CA ALA A 278 12.38 0.59 -12.60
C ALA A 278 13.66 -0.24 -12.75
N LEU A 279 14.74 0.18 -12.09
CA LEU A 279 15.98 -0.59 -12.03
C LEU A 279 15.80 -1.92 -11.30
N ALA A 280 15.01 -1.96 -10.22
CA ALA A 280 14.69 -3.19 -9.51
C ALA A 280 13.95 -4.18 -10.41
N ALA A 281 12.92 -3.74 -11.13
CA ALA A 281 12.14 -4.57 -12.04
C ALA A 281 12.98 -5.17 -13.18
N ARG A 282 13.95 -4.40 -13.69
CA ARG A 282 14.87 -4.83 -14.76
C ARG A 282 16.09 -5.62 -14.26
N SER A 283 16.25 -5.75 -12.94
CA SER A 283 17.41 -6.41 -12.35
C SER A 283 17.25 -7.93 -12.26
N ARG A 284 18.37 -8.62 -12.01
CA ARG A 284 18.39 -10.05 -11.64
C ARG A 284 18.19 -10.28 -10.14
N LEU A 285 17.68 -9.29 -9.40
CA LEU A 285 17.38 -9.50 -7.99
C LEU A 285 16.36 -10.62 -7.84
N ARG A 286 16.59 -11.48 -6.86
CA ARG A 286 15.57 -12.42 -6.43
C ARG A 286 14.34 -11.63 -5.97
N ARG A 287 13.18 -11.96 -6.55
CA ARG A 287 11.91 -11.23 -6.36
C ARG A 287 12.00 -9.76 -6.80
N ALA A 288 12.73 -9.50 -7.89
CA ALA A 288 12.87 -8.19 -8.52
C ALA A 288 11.54 -7.45 -8.63
N GLU A 289 10.50 -8.10 -9.18
CA GLU A 289 9.17 -7.50 -9.33
C GLU A 289 8.55 -7.10 -7.97
N ALA A 290 8.62 -7.97 -6.95
CA ALA A 290 8.05 -7.65 -5.63
C ALA A 290 8.77 -6.47 -4.96
N TRP A 291 10.10 -6.41 -5.07
CA TRP A 291 10.88 -5.27 -4.61
C TRP A 291 10.48 -3.99 -5.35
N ALA A 292 10.37 -4.05 -6.68
CA ALA A 292 9.96 -2.91 -7.50
C ALA A 292 8.57 -2.39 -7.14
N VAL A 293 7.57 -3.28 -7.08
CA VAL A 293 6.17 -2.93 -6.75
C VAL A 293 6.05 -2.33 -5.35
N VAL A 294 6.71 -2.92 -4.35
CA VAL A 294 6.74 -2.35 -2.99
C VAL A 294 7.45 -0.99 -2.99
N THR A 295 8.55 -0.81 -3.73
CA THR A 295 9.21 0.50 -3.86
C THR A 295 8.28 1.55 -4.49
N VAL A 296 7.53 1.21 -5.54
CA VAL A 296 6.54 2.11 -6.15
C VAL A 296 5.46 2.49 -5.14
N ALA A 297 4.90 1.50 -4.43
CA ALA A 297 3.87 1.73 -3.42
C ALA A 297 4.32 2.69 -2.33
N LEU A 298 5.50 2.45 -1.75
CA LEU A 298 6.08 3.29 -0.70
C LEU A 298 6.44 4.67 -1.23
N THR A 299 6.96 4.76 -2.46
CA THR A 299 7.26 6.05 -3.11
C THR A 299 5.98 6.85 -3.29
N GLY A 300 4.90 6.24 -3.80
CA GLY A 300 3.60 6.90 -3.94
C GLY A 300 3.06 7.42 -2.61
N ALA A 301 3.14 6.62 -1.54
CA ALA A 301 2.74 7.06 -0.21
C ALA A 301 3.62 8.20 0.34
N LEU A 302 4.93 8.16 0.10
CA LEU A 302 5.86 9.21 0.53
C LEU A 302 5.58 10.55 -0.16
N VAL A 303 5.29 10.54 -1.46
CA VAL A 303 5.27 11.76 -2.29
C VAL A 303 3.87 12.30 -2.56
N SER A 304 2.82 11.61 -2.10
CA SER A 304 1.46 12.15 -2.14
C SER A 304 1.36 13.41 -1.27
N PRO A 305 0.54 14.42 -1.66
CA PRO A 305 0.36 15.63 -0.87
C PRO A 305 -0.05 15.34 0.59
N ILE A 306 -0.93 14.34 0.74
CA ILE A 306 -1.34 13.78 2.01
C ILE A 306 -1.39 12.26 1.86
N SER A 307 -0.80 11.55 2.83
CA SER A 307 -0.88 10.10 2.97
C SER A 307 -1.25 9.74 4.39
N TRP A 308 -2.54 9.61 4.69
CA TRP A 308 -3.01 9.13 5.98
C TRP A 308 -2.41 7.76 6.33
N SER A 309 -2.36 7.40 7.60
CA SER A 309 -1.75 6.15 8.07
C SER A 309 -2.38 4.94 7.37
N HIS A 310 -3.70 4.95 7.20
CA HIS A 310 -4.47 3.92 6.51
C HIS A 310 -4.24 3.86 4.99
N HIS A 311 -3.53 4.81 4.37
CA HIS A 311 -3.04 4.66 2.98
C HIS A 311 -1.86 3.68 2.90
N TRP A 312 -1.19 3.39 4.03
CA TRP A 312 -0.02 2.52 4.11
C TRP A 312 -0.36 1.02 4.26
N VAL A 313 -1.55 0.57 3.83
CA VAL A 313 -1.91 -0.87 3.74
C VAL A 313 -0.93 -1.71 2.91
N TRP A 314 -0.09 -1.04 2.11
CA TRP A 314 1.10 -1.58 1.47
C TRP A 314 2.15 -2.17 2.45
N CYS A 315 2.00 -1.94 3.75
CA CYS A 315 2.74 -2.65 4.78
C CYS A 315 2.53 -4.17 4.69
N VAL A 316 1.36 -4.65 4.24
CA VAL A 316 1.06 -6.08 4.06
C VAL A 316 1.98 -6.74 3.02
N PRO A 317 2.03 -6.28 1.75
CA PRO A 317 2.98 -6.83 0.77
C PRO A 317 4.46 -6.63 1.18
N LEU A 318 4.81 -5.52 1.84
CA LEU A 318 6.15 -5.31 2.38
C LEU A 318 6.53 -6.37 3.42
N LEU A 319 5.69 -6.61 4.42
CA LEU A 319 5.92 -7.60 5.47
C LEU A 319 6.00 -9.02 4.87
N ILE A 320 5.13 -9.34 3.91
CA ILE A 320 5.18 -10.64 3.20
C ILE A 320 6.50 -10.80 2.42
N LEU A 321 6.97 -9.75 1.74
CA LEU A 321 8.27 -9.76 1.07
C LEU A 321 9.42 -9.98 2.06
N LEU A 322 9.42 -9.29 3.20
CA LEU A 322 10.43 -9.42 4.25
C LEU A 322 10.39 -10.81 4.92
N CYS A 323 9.20 -11.35 5.21
CA CYS A 323 8.99 -12.73 5.66
C CYS A 323 9.63 -13.72 4.69
N ALA A 324 9.41 -13.52 3.39
CA ALA A 324 9.96 -14.40 2.38
C ALA A 324 11.49 -14.27 2.27
N GLU A 325 12.08 -13.08 2.46
CA GLU A 325 13.54 -12.88 2.52
C GLU A 325 14.13 -13.54 3.78
N ALA A 326 13.49 -13.37 4.94
CA ALA A 326 13.87 -14.00 6.21
C ALA A 326 13.79 -15.53 6.16
N ALA A 327 12.74 -16.08 5.56
CA ALA A 327 12.61 -17.53 5.37
C ALA A 327 13.73 -18.09 4.48
N GLN A 328 14.13 -17.34 3.45
CA GLN A 328 15.27 -17.75 2.61
C GLN A 328 16.58 -17.68 3.39
N GLU A 329 16.78 -16.62 4.17
CA GLU A 329 17.94 -16.45 5.03
C GLU A 329 18.12 -17.67 5.95
N ILE A 330 17.05 -18.12 6.62
CA ILE A 330 17.06 -19.31 7.48
C ILE A 330 17.43 -20.57 6.69
N ARG A 331 16.87 -20.77 5.50
CA ARG A 331 17.16 -21.95 4.66
C ARG A 331 18.62 -22.03 4.21
N VAL A 332 19.23 -20.90 3.87
CA VAL A 332 20.65 -20.85 3.44
C VAL A 332 21.59 -21.08 4.62
N ARG A 333 21.26 -20.56 5.81
CA ARG A 333 22.06 -20.78 7.04
C ARG A 333 22.24 -22.24 7.41
N GLY A 334 21.23 -23.08 7.19
CA GLY A 334 21.32 -24.52 7.45
C GLY A 334 22.43 -25.23 6.65
N ARG A 335 23.07 -24.54 5.69
CA ARG A 335 24.15 -25.09 4.85
C ARG A 335 25.56 -24.51 5.09
N TYR A 336 25.75 -23.33 5.72
CA TYR A 336 27.05 -22.62 5.64
C TYR A 336 27.54 -21.87 6.92
N GLY A 337 27.02 -22.15 8.12
CA GLY A 337 27.57 -21.56 9.37
C GLY A 337 27.17 -20.08 9.61
N ARG A 338 27.68 -19.46 10.71
CA ARG A 338 27.20 -18.17 11.28
C ARG A 338 28.02 -16.93 10.87
N SER A 339 27.35 -15.88 10.41
CA SER A 339 27.82 -14.49 10.19
C SER A 339 26.75 -13.46 10.63
N TRP A 340 27.11 -12.22 11.00
CA TRP A 340 26.13 -11.16 11.33
C TRP A 340 25.21 -10.79 10.15
N ARG A 341 25.71 -10.91 8.91
CA ARG A 341 24.91 -10.81 7.67
C ARG A 341 23.73 -11.78 7.67
N ASP A 342 23.81 -12.81 8.50
CA ASP A 342 22.82 -13.83 8.52
C ASP A 342 21.56 -13.39 9.20
N ARG A 343 21.42 -12.29 9.97
CA ARG A 343 20.16 -11.95 10.67
C ARG A 343 19.39 -10.75 10.13
N ARG A 344 19.91 -10.09 9.09
CA ARG A 344 19.41 -8.80 8.61
C ARG A 344 17.93 -8.82 8.22
N TRP A 345 17.44 -9.87 7.57
CA TRP A 345 16.04 -9.91 7.10
C TRP A 345 15.08 -10.14 8.25
N ARG A 346 15.47 -10.93 9.25
CA ARG A 346 14.66 -11.12 10.46
C ARG A 346 14.62 -9.87 11.33
N VAL A 347 15.75 -9.17 11.48
CA VAL A 347 15.79 -7.89 12.20
C VAL A 347 14.93 -6.86 11.48
N LEU A 348 15.08 -6.73 10.15
CA LEU A 348 14.28 -5.80 9.39
C LEU A 348 12.77 -6.13 9.45
N LEU A 349 12.41 -7.41 9.31
CA LEU A 349 11.04 -7.86 9.50
C LEU A 349 10.50 -7.49 10.88
N ALA A 350 11.26 -7.76 11.95
CA ALA A 350 10.85 -7.45 13.32
C ALA A 350 10.66 -5.94 13.52
N VAL A 351 11.59 -5.11 13.04
CA VAL A 351 11.48 -3.64 13.13
C VAL A 351 10.27 -3.14 12.35
N THR A 352 10.08 -3.59 11.11
CA THR A 352 8.92 -3.19 10.30
C THR A 352 7.61 -3.65 10.94
N LEU A 353 7.56 -4.85 11.51
CA LEU A 353 6.40 -5.36 12.23
C LEU A 353 6.11 -4.54 13.49
N LEU A 354 7.14 -4.13 14.24
CA LEU A 354 6.97 -3.27 15.40
C LEU A 354 6.42 -1.89 14.99
N VAL A 355 6.96 -1.27 13.93
CA VAL A 355 6.48 0.04 13.46
C VAL A 355 4.99 0.00 13.10
N PHE A 356 4.56 -1.00 12.33
CA PHE A 356 3.16 -1.08 11.90
C PHE A 356 2.24 -1.77 12.93
N GLY A 357 2.76 -2.61 13.82
CA GLY A 357 1.94 -3.39 14.75
C GLY A 357 1.74 -2.76 16.14
N THR A 358 2.56 -1.78 16.53
CA THR A 358 2.51 -1.19 17.88
C THR A 358 1.63 0.05 18.01
N HIS A 359 1.14 0.61 16.89
CA HIS A 359 0.37 1.86 16.88
C HIS A 359 1.14 3.06 17.48
N LEU A 360 2.48 2.97 17.54
CA LEU A 360 3.35 3.92 18.25
C LEU A 360 3.19 5.37 17.75
N LEU A 361 2.85 5.59 16.48
CA LEU A 361 2.59 6.93 15.97
C LEU A 361 1.49 7.66 16.77
N TRP A 362 0.51 6.93 17.29
CA TRP A 362 -0.62 7.48 18.04
C TRP A 362 -0.26 7.85 19.48
N THR A 363 0.93 7.49 19.97
CA THR A 363 1.41 7.90 21.30
C THR A 363 2.02 9.30 21.29
N VAL A 364 2.22 9.90 20.11
CA VAL A 364 2.78 11.24 19.97
C VAL A 364 1.84 12.28 20.61
N PRO A 365 2.33 13.10 21.57
CA PRO A 365 1.58 14.23 22.11
C PRO A 365 1.28 15.27 21.02
N LYS A 366 0.19 16.02 21.15
CA LYS A 366 -0.26 17.02 20.14
C LYS A 366 -0.46 16.41 18.74
N ARG A 367 -1.40 15.46 18.63
CA ARG A 367 -1.75 14.77 17.36
C ARG A 367 -2.15 15.72 16.21
N ALA A 368 -2.53 16.95 16.54
CA ALA A 368 -2.75 18.04 15.60
C ALA A 368 -1.49 18.46 14.83
N GLY A 369 -0.29 18.01 15.20
CA GLY A 369 0.93 18.22 14.41
C GLY A 369 1.75 19.46 14.77
N LEU A 370 1.11 20.50 15.33
CA LEU A 370 1.77 21.76 15.66
C LEU A 370 2.52 21.70 17.00
N GLY A 371 3.76 22.21 17.00
CA GLY A 371 4.59 22.31 18.20
C GLY A 371 4.96 20.95 18.80
N ILE A 372 5.11 19.92 17.96
CA ILE A 372 5.66 18.62 18.36
C ILE A 372 7.15 18.81 18.68
N GLU A 373 7.54 18.43 19.90
CA GLU A 373 8.93 18.52 20.35
C GLU A 373 9.87 17.72 19.44
N PRO A 374 11.12 18.17 19.21
CA PRO A 374 12.04 17.54 18.26
C PRO A 374 12.25 16.03 18.46
N TYR A 375 12.26 15.56 19.70
CA TYR A 375 12.45 14.15 20.03
C TYR A 375 11.24 13.26 19.70
N TRP A 376 10.05 13.83 19.54
CA TRP A 376 8.85 13.12 19.06
C TRP A 376 8.77 13.03 17.53
N GLN A 377 9.57 13.82 16.80
CA GLN A 377 9.52 13.88 15.33
C GLN A 377 9.80 12.54 14.64
N PRO A 378 10.76 11.70 15.10
CA PRO A 378 10.95 10.37 14.53
C PRO A 378 9.72 9.47 14.72
N VAL A 379 9.05 9.58 15.88
CA VAL A 379 7.85 8.79 16.20
C VAL A 379 6.63 9.27 15.41
N SER A 380 6.49 10.59 15.21
CA SER A 380 5.42 11.19 14.41
C SER A 380 5.55 10.92 12.91
N SER A 381 6.70 10.40 12.46
CA SER A 381 7.03 10.20 11.05
C SER A 381 7.63 8.81 10.78
N LEU A 382 7.24 7.81 11.57
CA LEU A 382 7.75 6.44 11.45
C LEU A 382 7.57 5.86 10.05
N TYR A 383 6.45 6.13 9.38
CA TYR A 383 6.16 5.50 8.08
C TYR A 383 6.99 6.13 6.96
N PRO A 384 7.11 7.47 6.85
CA PRO A 384 8.08 8.09 5.97
C PRO A 384 9.51 7.58 6.17
N LEU A 385 9.95 7.42 7.42
CA LEU A 385 11.28 6.91 7.73
C LEU A 385 11.46 5.46 7.26
N VAL A 386 10.47 4.59 7.47
CA VAL A 386 10.49 3.22 6.92
C VAL A 386 10.51 3.23 5.39
N GLY A 387 9.69 4.08 4.76
CA GLY A 387 9.64 4.24 3.30
C GLY A 387 11.01 4.61 2.73
N LEU A 388 11.62 5.69 3.24
CA LEU A 388 12.95 6.15 2.83
C LEU A 388 14.02 5.07 3.04
N ALA A 389 13.99 4.38 4.19
CA ALA A 389 14.91 3.29 4.47
C ALA A 389 14.76 2.12 3.48
N MET A 390 13.53 1.80 3.07
CA MET A 390 13.27 0.74 2.08
C MET A 390 13.67 1.11 0.65
N LEU A 391 13.49 2.36 0.25
CA LEU A 391 14.03 2.89 -1.00
C LEU A 391 15.56 2.77 -1.02
N GLY A 392 16.22 3.25 0.04
CA GLY A 392 17.68 3.15 0.20
C GLY A 392 18.19 1.71 0.22
N LEU A 393 17.51 0.82 0.94
CA LEU A 393 17.84 -0.60 0.98
C LEU A 393 17.75 -1.26 -0.41
N THR A 394 16.70 -0.93 -1.17
CA THR A 394 16.51 -1.45 -2.54
C THR A 394 17.63 -0.99 -3.45
N ALA A 395 17.99 0.30 -3.39
CA ALA A 395 19.13 0.86 -4.13
C ALA A 395 20.47 0.18 -3.77
N VAL A 396 20.73 -0.05 -2.47
CA VAL A 396 21.94 -0.76 -2.01
C VAL A 396 21.95 -2.21 -2.49
N ARG A 397 20.80 -2.90 -2.49
CA ARG A 397 20.68 -4.26 -3.05
C ARG A 397 21.02 -4.28 -4.54
N LEU A 398 20.52 -3.32 -5.31
CA LEU A 398 20.81 -3.20 -6.73
C LEU A 398 22.31 -2.98 -7.00
N ARG A 399 22.93 -2.02 -6.30
CA ARG A 399 24.36 -1.74 -6.42
C ARG A 399 25.22 -2.96 -6.11
N ARG A 400 24.87 -3.72 -5.06
CA ARG A 400 25.59 -4.95 -4.68
C ARG A 400 25.37 -6.09 -5.68
N SER A 401 24.19 -6.18 -6.28
CA SER A 401 23.90 -7.18 -7.31
C SER A 401 24.69 -6.89 -8.59
N ALA A 402 24.76 -5.64 -9.02
CA ALA A 402 25.51 -5.24 -10.22
C ALA A 402 27.02 -5.56 -10.08
N ARG A 403 27.61 -5.27 -8.91
CA ARG A 403 29.04 -5.54 -8.64
C ARG A 403 29.43 -7.01 -8.66
N ARG A 404 28.49 -7.94 -8.45
CA ARG A 404 28.76 -9.39 -8.48
C ARG A 404 28.81 -9.97 -9.89
N VAL A 405 28.39 -9.21 -10.91
CA VAL A 405 28.27 -9.67 -12.30
C VAL A 405 29.54 -9.40 -13.11
N ILE A 406 30.57 -8.76 -12.54
CA ILE A 406 31.86 -8.55 -13.19
C ILE A 406 32.89 -9.57 -12.66
N PRO A 407 33.16 -10.67 -13.38
CA PRO A 407 34.46 -11.32 -13.31
C PRO A 407 35.31 -10.78 -14.47
N VAL A 408 36.14 -9.76 -14.21
CA VAL A 408 37.30 -9.54 -15.08
C VAL A 408 38.29 -10.64 -14.74
N ARG A 409 38.21 -11.79 -15.42
CA ARG A 409 39.40 -12.57 -15.67
C ARG A 409 40.19 -11.78 -16.70
N ALA A 410 41.13 -10.96 -16.22
CA ALA A 410 42.26 -10.59 -17.05
C ALA A 410 42.99 -11.92 -17.37
N VAL A 411 42.72 -12.47 -18.54
CA VAL A 411 43.60 -13.49 -19.12
C VAL A 411 44.88 -12.74 -19.43
N SER A 412 45.91 -12.96 -18.63
CA SER A 412 47.26 -12.54 -18.93
C SER A 412 47.69 -13.21 -20.23
N THR A 413 47.64 -12.49 -21.34
CA THR A 413 48.25 -12.86 -22.62
C THR A 413 49.77 -12.68 -22.52
N GLU A 414 50.44 -13.48 -21.69
CA GLU A 414 51.90 -13.47 -21.57
C GLU A 414 52.56 -14.86 -21.68
N SER A 415 51.91 -15.84 -22.33
CA SER A 415 52.55 -17.16 -22.55
C SER A 415 52.41 -17.76 -23.95
N VAL A 416 52.17 -16.95 -25.00
CA VAL A 416 52.07 -17.45 -26.39
C VAL A 416 53.27 -17.06 -27.27
N LEU A 417 54.39 -16.59 -26.70
CA LEU A 417 55.65 -16.36 -27.46
C LEU A 417 56.83 -17.23 -26.99
N ALA A 418 56.54 -18.41 -26.44
CA ALA A 418 57.54 -19.45 -26.25
C ALA A 418 57.10 -20.72 -26.98
N LYS A 419 57.29 -20.73 -28.30
CA LYS A 419 57.61 -21.92 -29.11
C LYS A 419 57.96 -21.54 -30.53
#